data_AF-A0A318JZS7-F1
#
_entry.id   AF-A0A318JZS7-F1
#
_cell.length_a   1.000
_cell.length_b   1.000
_cell.length_c   1.000
_cell.angle_alpha   90.00
_cell.angle_beta   90.00
_cell.angle_gamma   90.00
#
_symmetry.space_group_name_H-M   'P 1'
#
loop_
_entity.id
_entity.type
_entity.pdbx_description
1 polymer ?
#
loop_
_entity_poly.entity_id
_entity_poly.type
_entity_poly.pdbx_seq_one_letter_code
_entity_poly.pdbx_strand_id
1 'polypeptide(L)'
;MAATVPDGSTGRLPLPPERIGAVHGDRFDERITPSLGHVLRRAVDIANGFGHTQVHVEHVALAILEDPESPARRQWTGALTAQQWQLDILCALLSSTGESEARGLV
;
A
#
# COMPACT_ATOMS: atom_id res chain seq x y z
N MET A 1 -52.38 23.48 23.36
CA MET A 1 -51.66 22.68 22.33
C MET A 1 -50.66 23.61 21.67
N ALA A 2 -49.37 23.43 21.94
CA ALA A 2 -48.27 24.13 21.28
C ALA A 2 -47.27 23.05 20.82
N ALA A 3 -46.99 23.00 19.52
CA ALA A 3 -46.14 22.00 18.92
C ALA A 3 -44.66 22.36 19.15
N THR A 4 -43.91 21.46 19.78
CA THR A 4 -42.46 21.50 19.93
C THR A 4 -41.80 21.17 18.59
N VAL A 5 -40.92 22.06 18.13
CA VAL A 5 -39.99 21.81 17.02
C VAL A 5 -38.69 21.24 17.62
N PRO A 6 -38.22 20.04 17.23
CA PRO A 6 -36.92 19.56 17.66
C PRO A 6 -35.81 20.09 16.74
N ASP A 7 -34.82 20.76 17.35
CA ASP A 7 -33.60 21.26 16.72
C ASP A 7 -32.63 20.12 16.36
N GLY A 8 -32.11 20.16 15.14
CA GLY A 8 -31.27 19.14 14.53
C GLY A 8 -29.78 19.34 14.79
N SER A 9 -29.34 19.25 16.04
CA SER A 9 -27.92 19.32 16.40
C SER A 9 -27.30 17.93 16.59
N THR A 10 -26.74 17.42 15.48
CA THR A 10 -25.48 16.66 15.37
C THR A 10 -25.01 15.85 16.60
N GLY A 11 -25.29 14.54 16.58
CA GLY A 11 -24.56 13.56 17.38
C GLY A 11 -23.13 13.38 16.88
N ARG A 12 -22.19 14.18 17.42
CA ARG A 12 -20.75 13.91 17.33
C ARG A 12 -20.36 13.12 18.58
N LEU A 13 -20.12 11.81 18.44
CA LEU A 13 -19.55 11.01 19.52
C LEU A 13 -18.15 11.56 19.86
N PRO A 14 -17.79 11.72 21.15
CA PRO A 14 -16.44 12.12 21.51
C PRO A 14 -15.46 10.99 21.21
N LEU A 15 -14.38 11.30 20.48
CA LEU A 15 -13.27 10.37 20.29
C LEU A 15 -12.48 10.27 21.60
N PRO A 16 -12.00 9.07 21.98
CA PRO A 16 -11.26 8.88 23.22
C PRO A 16 -9.90 9.62 23.18
N PRO A 17 -9.42 10.09 24.34
CA PRO A 17 -8.13 10.77 24.44
C PRO A 17 -6.97 9.81 24.16
N GLU A 18 -6.12 10.24 23.23
CA GLU A 18 -4.69 9.94 23.12
C GLU A 18 -4.18 8.54 23.53
N ARG A 19 -3.93 7.69 22.51
CA ARG A 19 -2.88 6.68 22.63
C ARG A 19 -1.56 7.27 22.15
N ILE A 20 -0.83 7.88 23.09
CA ILE A 20 0.61 8.09 22.93
C ILE A 20 1.27 6.70 22.95
N GLY A 21 1.88 6.30 21.82
CA GLY A 21 2.82 5.17 21.80
C GLY A 21 2.82 4.32 20.53
N ALA A 22 3.51 4.80 19.48
CA ALA A 22 4.41 4.01 18.62
C ALA A 22 5.18 4.95 17.67
N VAL A 23 6.39 5.34 18.06
CA VAL A 23 7.33 6.01 17.14
C VAL A 23 7.96 4.92 16.27
N HIS A 24 7.39 4.68 15.08
CA HIS A 24 8.12 4.08 13.97
C HIS A 24 7.45 4.38 12.60
N GLY A 25 8.03 5.32 11.84
CA GLY A 25 7.95 5.31 10.38
C GLY A 25 6.65 5.73 9.68
N ASP A 26 5.67 6.35 10.35
CA ASP A 26 4.49 6.92 9.65
C ASP A 26 4.85 8.26 9.00
N ARG A 27 5.49 8.21 7.83
CA ARG A 27 5.58 9.37 6.90
C ARG A 27 4.54 9.28 5.81
N PHE A 28 3.39 8.69 6.09
CA PHE A 28 2.25 8.75 5.20
C PHE A 28 1.20 9.68 5.80
N ASP A 29 0.69 10.55 4.94
CA ASP A 29 -0.24 11.62 5.27
C ASP A 29 -1.55 11.09 5.88
N GLU A 30 -2.16 11.83 6.80
CA GLU A 30 -3.48 11.51 7.39
C GLU A 30 -4.59 11.37 6.34
N ARG A 31 -4.36 11.81 5.10
CA ARG A 31 -5.26 11.70 3.94
C ARG A 31 -5.28 10.31 3.29
N ILE A 32 -4.42 9.38 3.67
CA ILE A 32 -4.47 8.00 3.14
C ILE A 32 -4.97 7.01 4.19
N THR A 33 -5.61 5.93 3.72
CA THR A 33 -6.05 4.87 4.61
C THR A 33 -4.86 4.11 5.19
N PRO A 34 -4.97 3.56 6.42
CA PRO A 34 -3.91 2.74 7.00
C PRO A 34 -3.49 1.57 6.10
N SER A 35 -4.45 0.95 5.40
CA SER A 35 -4.20 -0.13 4.44
C SER A 35 -3.33 0.34 3.26
N LEU A 36 -3.62 1.51 2.69
CA LEU A 36 -2.77 2.07 1.62
C LEU A 36 -1.37 2.40 2.13
N GLY A 37 -1.26 2.98 3.33
CA GLY A 37 0.03 3.26 3.96
C GLY A 37 0.87 2.01 4.25
N HIS A 38 0.23 0.86 4.49
CA HIS A 38 0.89 -0.44 4.61
C HIS A 38 1.43 -0.91 3.25
N VAL A 39 0.59 -0.90 2.21
CA VAL A 39 0.98 -1.29 0.85
C VAL A 39 2.15 -0.46 0.33
N LEU A 40 2.12 0.87 0.53
CA LEU A 40 3.18 1.76 0.06
C LEU A 40 4.51 1.52 0.78
N ARG A 41 4.50 1.24 2.09
CA ARG A 41 5.70 0.85 2.85
C ARG A 41 6.29 -0.44 2.29
N ARG A 42 5.44 -1.43 2.08
CA ARG A 42 5.85 -2.72 1.52
C ARG A 42 6.44 -2.56 0.12
N ALA A 43 5.85 -1.70 -0.72
CA ALA A 43 6.37 -1.41 -2.05
C ALA A 43 7.77 -0.75 -2.00
N VAL A 44 8.03 0.13 -1.03
CA VAL A 44 9.37 0.70 -0.79
C VAL A 44 10.36 -0.39 -0.39
N ASP A 45 9.99 -1.29 0.51
CA ASP A 45 10.85 -2.40 0.94
C ASP A 45 11.22 -3.30 -0.24
N ILE A 46 10.25 -3.61 -1.11
CA ILE A 46 10.47 -4.40 -2.33
C ILE A 46 11.42 -3.66 -3.29
N ALA A 47 11.17 -2.38 -3.58
CA ALA A 47 12.03 -1.59 -4.46
C ALA A 47 13.48 -1.56 -3.96
N ASN A 48 13.68 -1.32 -2.67
CA ASN A 48 15.00 -1.36 -2.05
C ASN A 48 15.65 -2.74 -2.14
N GLY A 49 14.88 -3.83 -2.00
CA GLY A 49 15.37 -5.20 -2.15
C GLY A 49 15.92 -5.51 -3.54
N PHE A 50 15.41 -4.84 -4.58
CA PHE A 50 15.92 -4.91 -5.96
C PHE A 50 16.97 -3.84 -6.29
N GLY A 51 17.34 -2.99 -5.34
CA GLY A 51 18.29 -1.88 -5.57
C GLY A 51 17.70 -0.69 -6.33
N HIS A 52 16.37 -0.60 -6.45
CA HIS A 52 15.70 0.51 -7.12
C HIS A 52 15.52 1.71 -6.18
N THR A 53 15.85 2.90 -6.67
CA THR A 53 15.72 4.16 -5.91
C THR A 53 14.33 4.78 -6.00
N GLN A 54 13.47 4.23 -6.86
CA GLN A 54 12.11 4.71 -7.12
C GLN A 54 11.09 3.59 -6.97
N VAL A 55 9.93 3.93 -6.43
CA VAL A 55 8.78 3.01 -6.36
C VAL A 55 7.95 3.18 -7.63
N HIS A 56 7.98 2.13 -8.45
CA HIS A 56 7.14 2.00 -9.64
C HIS A 56 5.93 1.08 -9.39
N VAL A 57 5.00 1.05 -10.34
CA VAL A 57 3.72 0.31 -10.27
C VAL A 57 3.93 -1.18 -9.98
N GLU A 58 4.98 -1.79 -10.49
CA GLU A 58 5.30 -3.20 -10.28
C GLU A 58 5.62 -3.53 -8.83
N HIS A 59 6.28 -2.63 -8.10
CA HIS A 59 6.54 -2.80 -6.66
C HIS A 59 5.24 -2.70 -5.84
N VAL A 60 4.32 -1.81 -6.25
CA VAL A 60 3.00 -1.69 -5.63
C VAL A 60 2.16 -2.94 -5.93
N ALA A 61 2.19 -3.45 -7.15
CA ALA A 61 1.51 -4.67 -7.53
C ALA A 61 2.03 -5.86 -6.71
N LEU A 62 3.35 -6.02 -6.57
CA LEU A 62 3.94 -7.05 -5.72
C LEU A 62 3.52 -6.89 -4.25
N ALA A 63 3.54 -5.67 -3.70
CA ALA A 63 3.10 -5.41 -2.34
C ALA A 63 1.64 -5.85 -2.08
N ILE A 64 0.75 -5.64 -3.06
CA ILE A 64 -0.65 -6.08 -3.00
C ILE A 64 -0.77 -7.60 -3.12
N LEU A 65 0.07 -8.24 -3.94
CA LEU A 65 0.02 -9.68 -4.20
C LEU A 65 0.66 -10.52 -3.09
N GLU A 66 1.66 -9.97 -2.40
CA GLU A 66 2.32 -10.62 -1.26
C GLU A 66 1.46 -10.58 0.01
N ASP A 67 0.51 -9.64 0.10
CA ASP A 67 -0.45 -9.58 1.19
C ASP A 67 -1.58 -10.61 0.97
N PRO A 68 -1.64 -11.71 1.75
CA PRO A 68 -2.67 -12.72 1.60
C PRO A 68 -4.07 -12.22 2.00
N GLU A 69 -4.17 -11.14 2.79
CA GLU A 69 -5.44 -10.56 3.22
C GLU A 69 -5.96 -9.49 2.25
N SER A 70 -5.14 -9.05 1.30
CA SER A 70 -5.53 -8.13 0.25
C SER A 70 -6.77 -8.65 -0.50
N PRO A 71 -7.86 -7.88 -0.59
CA PRO A 71 -9.03 -8.27 -1.37
C PRO A 71 -8.68 -8.57 -2.83
N ALA A 72 -7.74 -7.79 -3.41
CA ALA A 72 -7.25 -7.99 -4.77
C ALA A 72 -6.52 -9.34 -4.92
N ARG A 73 -5.80 -9.80 -3.89
CA ARG A 73 -5.16 -11.11 -3.88
C ARG A 73 -6.17 -12.24 -3.70
N ARG A 74 -7.11 -12.10 -2.76
CA ARG A 74 -8.09 -13.15 -2.41
C ARG A 74 -9.14 -13.38 -3.49
N GLN A 75 -9.55 -12.32 -4.18
CA GLN A 75 -10.63 -12.37 -5.17
C GLN A 75 -10.09 -12.33 -6.61
N TRP A 76 -8.81 -12.61 -6.79
CA TRP A 76 -8.17 -12.55 -8.11
C TRP A 76 -8.74 -13.61 -9.05
N THR A 77 -9.29 -13.17 -10.18
CA THR A 77 -9.87 -14.03 -11.24
C THR A 77 -9.32 -13.71 -12.63
N GLY A 78 -8.16 -13.05 -12.70
CA GLY A 78 -7.51 -12.68 -13.96
C GLY A 78 -7.05 -13.88 -14.79
N ALA A 79 -6.68 -13.61 -16.05
CA ALA A 79 -6.19 -14.63 -17.00
C ALA A 79 -4.92 -15.36 -16.50
N LEU A 80 -4.06 -14.65 -15.77
CA LEU A 80 -2.97 -15.23 -15.01
C LEU A 80 -3.44 -15.44 -13.58
N THR A 81 -3.06 -16.55 -12.95
CA THR A 81 -3.17 -16.68 -11.49
C THR A 81 -2.35 -15.59 -10.82
N ALA A 82 -2.72 -15.21 -9.59
CA ALA A 82 -1.98 -14.21 -8.83
C ALA A 82 -0.50 -14.59 -8.63
N GLN A 83 -0.19 -15.89 -8.57
CA GLN A 83 1.17 -16.42 -8.51
C GLN A 83 1.91 -16.27 -9.86
N GLN A 84 1.25 -16.57 -10.98
CA GLN A 84 1.84 -16.38 -12.30
C GLN A 84 2.15 -14.90 -12.56
N TRP A 85 1.22 -14.01 -12.24
CA TRP A 85 1.43 -12.57 -12.40
C TRP A 85 2.60 -12.06 -11.53
N GLN A 86 2.69 -12.55 -10.29
CA GLN A 86 3.82 -12.25 -9.41
C GLN A 86 5.15 -12.72 -10.01
N LEU A 87 5.22 -13.94 -10.54
CA LEU A 87 6.43 -14.47 -11.18
C LEU A 87 6.84 -13.66 -12.41
N ASP A 88 5.88 -13.27 -13.26
CA ASP A 88 6.16 -12.46 -14.44
C ASP A 88 6.76 -11.09 -14.06
N ILE A 89 6.21 -10.45 -13.01
CA ILE A 89 6.76 -9.19 -12.49
C ILE A 89 8.18 -9.40 -11.96
N LEU A 90 8.42 -10.44 -11.15
CA LEU A 90 9.73 -10.73 -10.58
C LEU A 90 10.79 -10.98 -11.67
N CYS A 91 10.45 -11.74 -12.71
CA CYS A 91 11.33 -11.98 -13.86
C CYS A 91 11.67 -10.69 -14.61
N ALA A 92 10.70 -9.79 -14.81
CA ALA A 92 10.93 -8.51 -15.44
C ALA A 92 11.85 -7.61 -14.59
N LEU A 93 11.63 -7.54 -13.27
CA LEU A 93 12.46 -6.77 -12.35
C LEU A 93 13.92 -7.27 -12.35
N LEU A 94 14.12 -8.58 -12.21
CA LEU A 94 15.46 -9.19 -12.21
C LEU A 94 16.21 -8.93 -13.52
N SER A 95 15.50 -8.87 -14.64
CA SER A 95 16.08 -8.57 -15.95
C SER A 95 16.53 -7.11 -16.04
N SER A 96 15.78 -6.18 -15.43
CA SER A 96 16.10 -4.73 -15.42
C SER A 96 17.29 -4.35 -14.52
N THR A 97 17.51 -5.11 -13.44
CA THR A 97 18.63 -4.86 -12.51
C THR A 97 19.99 -5.13 -13.17
N GLY A 98 20.09 -6.18 -14.01
CA GLY A 98 21.32 -6.51 -14.74
C GLY A 98 21.72 -5.48 -15.81
N GLU A 99 20.75 -4.75 -16.37
CA GLU A 99 21.02 -3.67 -17.33
C GLU A 99 21.54 -2.37 -16.68
N SER A 100 21.20 -2.14 -15.40
CA SER A 100 21.65 -0.95 -14.66
C SER A 100 23.11 -1.02 -14.21
N GLU A 101 23.62 -2.21 -13.85
CA GLU A 101 25.07 -2.39 -13.58
C GLU A 101 25.92 -2.16 -14.84
N ALA A 102 25.43 -2.54 -16.02
CA ALA A 102 26.14 -2.33 -17.29
C ALA A 102 26.21 -0.84 -17.71
N ARG A 103 25.31 0.01 -17.20
CA ARG A 103 25.25 1.44 -17.53
C ARG A 103 25.99 2.35 -16.55
N GLY A 104 26.42 1.83 -15.39
CA GLY A 104 27.18 2.57 -14.37
C GLY A 104 28.70 2.63 -14.58
N LEU A 105 29.21 2.17 -15.73
CA LEU A 105 30.63 1.96 -16.01
C LEU A 105 31.19 2.84 -17.14
N VAL A 106 30.57 4.00 -17.41
CA VAL A 106 31.01 4.96 -18.43
C VAL A 106 31.35 6.32 -17.83
#